data_AF-A0A318U7F5-F1
#
_entry.id   AF-A0A318U7F5-F1
#
_cell.length_a   1.000
_cell.length_b   1.000
_cell.length_c   1.000
_cell.angle_alpha   90.00
_cell.angle_beta   90.00
_cell.angle_gamma   90.00
#
_symmetry.space_group_name_H-M   'P 1'
#
loop_
_entity.id
_entity.type
_entity.pdbx_description
1 polymer ?
#
loop_
_entity_poly.entity_id
_entity_poly.type
_entity_poly.pdbx_seq_one_letter_code
_entity_poly.pdbx_strand_id
1 'polypeptide(L)'
;MKHGALKTLSGGYGQYSHNVEAKIKVKSEDERNKRVYEIDENSIKINNKSIDKDKFYYVVTNDFILVGGDGYGMLNYTKQKDSVKQIFEGRDMVEVFIDYGKQITSNKNQDNDSNPFSKRKISDYDKSVQQKIIVDHKVE
;
A
#
# COMPACT_ATOMS: atom_id res chain seq x y z
N MET A 1 6.88 5.49 -0.29
CA MET A 1 7.13 4.24 -1.04
C MET A 1 8.62 3.87 -1.15
N LYS A 2 9.56 4.82 -1.33
CA LYS A 2 11.02 4.53 -1.31
C LYS A 2 11.48 3.70 -0.11
N HIS A 3 11.07 4.09 1.09
CA HIS A 3 11.37 3.35 2.32
C HIS A 3 10.88 1.90 2.26
N GLY A 4 9.66 1.66 1.78
CA GLY A 4 9.13 0.31 1.62
C GLY A 4 9.95 -0.53 0.64
N ALA A 5 10.43 0.06 -0.47
CA ALA A 5 11.32 -0.64 -1.40
C ALA A 5 12.64 -1.08 -0.73
N LEU A 6 13.24 -0.25 0.12
CA LEU A 6 14.44 -0.63 0.88
C LEU A 6 14.19 -1.82 1.84
N LYS A 7 12.93 -2.14 2.12
CA LYS A 7 12.51 -3.18 3.05
C LYS A 7 12.02 -4.46 2.36
N THR A 8 12.13 -4.59 1.04
CA THR A 8 11.64 -5.73 0.22
C THR A 8 11.86 -7.12 0.83
N LEU A 9 12.99 -7.35 1.51
CA LEU A 9 13.35 -8.64 2.11
C LEU A 9 13.17 -8.68 3.65
N SER A 10 12.28 -7.85 4.21
CA SER A 10 12.07 -7.73 5.65
C SER A 10 10.60 -7.49 6.02
N GLY A 11 10.25 -7.65 7.29
CA GLY A 11 8.89 -7.39 7.80
C GLY A 11 8.38 -5.95 7.57
N GLY A 12 9.29 -4.98 7.42
CA GLY A 12 8.93 -3.59 7.12
C GLY A 12 8.56 -3.31 5.65
N TYR A 13 8.49 -4.35 4.81
CA TYR A 13 8.06 -4.21 3.42
C TYR A 13 6.61 -3.72 3.36
N GLY A 14 6.40 -2.60 2.68
CA GLY A 14 5.08 -1.99 2.56
C GLY A 14 4.15 -2.85 1.70
N GLN A 15 2.99 -3.22 2.25
CA GLN A 15 1.88 -3.81 1.50
C GLN A 15 0.98 -2.68 0.98
N TYR A 16 0.62 -2.73 -0.29
CA TYR A 16 -0.14 -1.66 -0.94
C TYR A 16 -1.49 -2.19 -1.47
N SER A 17 -2.52 -1.36 -1.38
CA SER A 17 -3.86 -1.67 -1.86
C SER A 17 -3.92 -1.75 -3.39
N HIS A 18 -4.96 -2.40 -3.93
CA HIS A 18 -5.14 -2.67 -5.36
C HIS A 18 -5.18 -1.45 -6.29
N ASN A 19 -5.28 -0.25 -5.73
CA ASN A 19 -5.27 1.00 -6.49
C ASN A 19 -3.86 1.56 -6.69
N VAL A 20 -2.84 1.02 -6.01
CA VAL A 20 -1.45 1.49 -6.11
C VAL A 20 -0.65 0.57 -7.03
N GLU A 21 0.10 1.18 -7.95
CA GLU A 21 1.01 0.51 -8.86
C GLU A 21 2.41 1.10 -8.72
N ALA A 22 3.44 0.25 -8.79
CA ALA A 22 4.83 0.66 -8.84
C ALA A 22 5.73 -0.49 -9.29
N LYS A 23 6.93 -0.14 -9.77
CA LYS A 23 8.03 -1.06 -10.04
C LYS A 23 9.16 -0.81 -9.06
N ILE A 24 9.69 -1.90 -8.51
CA ILE A 24 10.85 -1.93 -7.64
C ILE A 24 11.90 -2.80 -8.33
N LYS A 25 13.15 -2.36 -8.33
CA LYS A 25 14.27 -3.11 -8.91
C LYS A 25 15.44 -3.18 -7.94
N VAL A 26 16.36 -4.12 -8.18
CA VAL A 26 17.65 -4.14 -7.47
C VAL A 26 18.46 -2.94 -7.93
N LYS A 27 18.89 -2.11 -6.98
CA LYS A 27 19.78 -0.97 -7.21
C LYS A 27 21.24 -1.38 -7.13
N SER A 28 21.58 -2.24 -6.18
CA SER A 28 22.93 -2.74 -5.97
C SER A 28 22.90 -4.07 -5.23
N GLU A 29 23.93 -4.88 -5.45
CA GLU A 29 24.21 -6.11 -4.72
C GLU A 29 25.67 -6.07 -4.27
N ASP A 30 25.93 -6.36 -2.98
CA ASP A 30 27.30 -6.46 -2.47
C ASP A 30 27.87 -7.87 -2.64
N GLU A 31 29.17 -8.04 -2.35
CA GLU A 31 29.88 -9.32 -2.42
C GLU A 31 29.29 -10.42 -1.51
N ARG A 32 28.40 -10.05 -0.58
CA ARG A 32 27.70 -10.97 0.34
C ARG A 32 26.27 -11.25 -0.11
N ASN A 33 25.93 -10.96 -1.36
CA ASN A 33 24.59 -11.06 -1.95
C ASN A 33 23.54 -10.20 -1.23
N LYS A 34 23.95 -9.15 -0.51
CA LYS A 34 23.03 -8.22 0.11
C LYS A 34 22.52 -7.24 -0.94
N ARG A 35 21.22 -7.32 -1.21
CA ARG A 35 20.55 -6.48 -2.20
C ARG A 35 19.97 -5.22 -1.58
N VAL A 36 20.20 -4.09 -2.24
CA VAL A 36 19.48 -2.83 -2.01
C VAL A 36 18.49 -2.67 -3.15
N TYR A 37 17.24 -2.40 -2.80
CA TYR A 37 16.16 -2.21 -3.78
C TYR A 37 15.78 -0.74 -3.87
N GLU A 38 15.34 -0.31 -5.04
CA GLU A 38 14.89 1.05 -5.32
C GLU A 38 13.58 1.02 -6.09
N ILE A 39 12.71 1.98 -5.80
CA ILE A 39 11.47 2.18 -6.53
C ILE A 39 11.72 3.09 -7.74
N ASP A 40 11.17 2.73 -8.89
CA ASP A 40 11.08 3.63 -10.03
C ASP A 40 9.97 4.66 -9.77
N GLU A 41 10.33 5.88 -9.41
CA GLU A 41 9.37 6.95 -9.12
C GLU A 41 8.40 7.23 -10.28
N ASN A 42 8.85 7.07 -11.52
CA ASN A 42 8.03 7.32 -12.70
C ASN A 42 6.98 6.23 -12.95
N SER A 43 7.18 5.05 -12.34
CA SER A 43 6.22 3.95 -12.41
C SER A 43 5.05 4.08 -11.44
N ILE A 44 5.13 5.02 -10.48
CA ILE A 44 4.15 5.07 -9.39
C ILE A 44 2.83 5.65 -9.88
N LYS A 45 1.74 4.89 -9.70
CA LYS A 45 0.38 5.31 -10.03
C LYS A 45 -0.60 5.01 -8.90
N ILE A 46 -1.61 5.88 -8.78
CA ILE A 46 -2.79 5.68 -7.94
C ILE A 46 -4.02 5.73 -8.85
N ASN A 47 -4.84 4.68 -8.85
CA ASN A 47 -5.97 4.53 -9.77
C ASN A 47 -5.56 4.70 -11.25
N ASN A 48 -4.46 4.07 -11.64
CA ASN A 48 -3.87 4.13 -12.98
C ASN A 48 -3.40 5.54 -13.43
N LYS A 49 -3.36 6.52 -12.52
CA LYS A 49 -2.90 7.89 -12.79
C LYS A 49 -1.56 8.13 -12.08
N SER A 50 -0.62 8.78 -12.76
CA SER A 50 0.64 9.19 -12.16
C SER A 50 0.41 10.08 -10.93
N ILE A 51 1.29 9.95 -9.94
CA ILE A 51 1.24 10.81 -8.75
C ILE A 51 1.60 12.24 -9.12
N ASP A 52 0.86 13.18 -8.55
CA ASP A 52 1.10 14.61 -8.59
C ASP A 52 1.67 15.04 -7.23
N LYS A 53 2.91 15.54 -7.22
CA LYS A 53 3.65 15.85 -5.99
C LYS A 53 3.05 17.04 -5.22
N ASP A 54 2.24 17.87 -5.88
CA ASP A 54 1.63 19.06 -5.30
C ASP A 54 0.21 18.79 -4.78
N LYS A 55 -0.29 17.55 -4.92
CA LYS A 55 -1.63 17.14 -4.45
C LYS A 55 -1.58 16.42 -3.12
N PHE A 56 -2.63 16.65 -2.33
CA PHE A 56 -2.89 15.90 -1.11
C PHE A 56 -3.63 14.61 -1.44
N TYR A 57 -3.21 13.51 -0.82
CA TYR A 57 -3.81 12.19 -0.97
C TYR A 57 -4.33 11.72 0.39
N TYR A 58 -5.49 11.06 0.38
CA TYR A 58 -5.94 10.29 1.53
C TYR A 58 -5.20 8.96 1.57
N VAL A 59 -4.57 8.67 2.70
CA VAL A 59 -3.87 7.43 2.96
C VAL A 59 -4.51 6.77 4.16
N VAL A 60 -4.79 5.47 4.05
CA VAL A 60 -5.31 4.65 5.14
C VAL A 60 -4.22 3.67 5.55
N THR A 61 -3.95 3.57 6.84
CA THR A 61 -2.96 2.65 7.43
C THR A 61 -3.32 2.36 8.88
N ASN A 62 -2.47 1.63 9.61
CA ASN A 62 -2.66 1.32 11.01
C ASN A 62 -1.92 2.31 11.94
N ASP A 63 -2.27 2.28 13.21
CA ASP A 63 -1.71 3.11 14.27
C ASP A 63 -0.18 2.96 14.41
N PHE A 64 0.33 1.72 14.34
CA PHE A 64 1.77 1.44 14.43
C PHE A 64 2.57 2.16 13.34
N ILE A 65 2.11 2.12 12.09
CA ILE A 65 2.74 2.84 10.98
C ILE A 65 2.53 4.36 11.09
N LEU A 66 1.37 4.81 11.56
CA LEU A 66 1.06 6.24 11.78
C LEU A 66 1.96 6.91 12.81
N VAL A 67 2.61 6.16 13.70
CA VAL A 67 3.62 6.69 14.64
C VAL A 67 5.06 6.43 14.17
N GLY A 68 5.24 5.98 12.93
CA GLY A 68 6.54 5.74 12.32
C GLY A 68 7.13 4.34 12.57
N GLY A 69 6.30 3.37 12.93
CA GLY A 69 6.66 1.95 12.97
C GLY A 69 7.35 1.48 11.70
N ASP A 70 8.18 0.44 11.81
CA ASP A 70 9.04 -0.09 10.73
C ASP A 70 9.96 0.94 10.04
N GLY A 71 10.15 2.11 10.66
CA GLY A 71 10.95 3.21 10.13
C GLY A 71 10.19 4.10 9.13
N TYR A 72 8.87 4.00 9.04
CA TYR A 72 8.03 4.89 8.23
C TYR A 72 7.87 6.29 8.87
N GLY A 73 8.98 6.91 9.27
CA GLY A 73 8.98 8.20 9.98
C GLY A 73 8.32 9.34 9.19
N MET A 74 8.23 9.24 7.86
CA MET A 74 7.51 10.20 7.03
C MET A 74 5.99 10.19 7.27
N LEU A 75 5.43 9.12 7.83
CA LEU A 75 4.02 8.99 8.19
C LEU A 75 3.76 9.33 9.66
N ASN A 76 4.80 9.64 10.45
CA ASN A 76 4.63 9.97 11.86
C ASN A 76 3.90 11.30 12.04
N TYR A 77 2.58 11.25 12.20
CA TYR A 77 1.74 12.45 12.29
C TYR A 77 2.03 13.29 13.53
N THR A 78 2.53 12.67 14.62
CA THR A 78 2.88 13.40 15.85
C THR A 78 4.10 14.30 15.65
N LYS A 79 4.97 13.95 14.69
CA LYS A 79 6.20 14.69 14.35
C LYS A 79 6.08 15.51 13.07
N GLN A 80 5.15 15.17 12.17
CA GLN A 80 4.95 15.80 10.86
C GLN A 80 3.63 16.58 10.78
N LYS A 81 3.26 17.29 11.86
CA LYS A 81 1.93 17.91 12.02
C LYS A 81 1.54 18.85 10.87
N ASP A 82 2.49 19.62 10.35
CA ASP A 82 2.23 20.59 9.29
C ASP A 82 2.00 19.95 7.91
N SER A 83 2.41 18.68 7.73
CA SER A 83 2.22 17.93 6.49
C SER A 83 0.87 17.21 6.43
N VAL A 84 0.11 17.18 7.53
CA VAL A 84 -1.14 16.42 7.66
C VAL A 84 -2.31 17.37 7.83
N LYS A 85 -3.24 17.37 6.87
CA LYS A 85 -4.43 18.24 6.90
C LYS A 85 -5.55 17.70 7.79
N GLN A 86 -5.73 16.38 7.78
CA GLN A 86 -6.83 15.70 8.47
C GLN A 86 -6.38 14.33 8.95
N ILE A 87 -6.89 13.94 10.11
CA ILE A 87 -6.66 12.63 10.71
C ILE A 87 -8.05 12.08 11.06
N PHE A 88 -8.30 10.85 10.61
CA PHE A 88 -9.50 10.11 10.95
C PHE A 88 -9.07 8.80 11.60
N GLU A 89 -9.60 8.54 12.78
CA GLU A 89 -9.40 7.25 13.44
C GLU A 89 -10.41 6.25 12.87
N GLY A 90 -9.88 5.11 12.43
CA GLY A 90 -10.68 3.99 11.97
C GLY A 90 -11.28 3.20 13.13
N ARG A 91 -12.04 2.17 12.78
CA ARG A 91 -12.45 1.14 13.74
C ARG A 91 -11.32 0.15 13.97
N ASP A 92 -11.53 -0.74 14.93
CA ASP A 92 -10.67 -1.90 15.14
C ASP A 92 -10.46 -2.69 13.84
N MET A 93 -9.22 -3.08 13.58
CA MET A 93 -8.85 -3.70 12.31
C MET A 93 -9.48 -5.08 12.12
N VAL A 94 -9.68 -5.85 13.20
CA VAL A 94 -10.34 -7.16 13.14
C VAL A 94 -11.79 -6.97 12.76
N GLU A 95 -12.49 -5.98 13.32
CA GLU A 95 -13.85 -5.65 12.92
C GLU A 95 -13.94 -5.24 11.44
N VAL A 96 -13.01 -4.41 10.98
CA VAL A 96 -12.93 -4.00 9.56
C VAL A 96 -12.76 -5.23 8.65
N PHE A 97 -11.91 -6.19 9.02
CA PHE A 97 -11.75 -7.43 8.25
C PHE A 97 -13.00 -8.31 8.29
N ILE A 98 -13.66 -8.43 9.44
CA ILE A 98 -14.91 -9.19 9.56
C ILE A 98 -15.98 -8.58 8.66
N ASP A 99 -16.15 -7.26 8.69
CA ASP A 99 -17.16 -6.56 7.89
C ASP A 99 -16.84 -6.64 6.40
N TYR A 100 -15.56 -6.53 6.02
CA TYR A 100 -15.13 -6.75 4.63
C TYR A 100 -15.39 -8.20 4.18
N GLY A 101 -15.09 -9.19 5.03
CA GLY A 101 -15.37 -10.60 4.76
C GLY A 101 -16.86 -10.88 4.55
N LYS A 102 -17.73 -10.33 5.41
CA LYS A 102 -19.19 -10.39 5.24
C LYS A 102 -19.64 -9.72 3.95
N GLN A 103 -19.04 -8.59 3.59
CA GLN A 103 -19.37 -7.86 2.37
C GLN A 103 -19.06 -8.70 1.12
N ILE A 104 -17.84 -9.24 1.00
CA ILE A 104 -17.43 -9.98 -0.22
C ILE A 104 -18.06 -11.37 -0.35
N THR A 105 -18.60 -11.92 0.74
CA THR A 105 -19.32 -13.22 0.75
C THR A 105 -20.84 -13.07 0.69
N SER A 106 -21.36 -11.85 0.74
CA SER A 106 -22.80 -11.61 0.67
C SER A 106 -23.34 -11.89 -0.74
N ASN A 107 -24.44 -12.64 -0.82
CA ASN A 107 -25.16 -12.86 -2.08
C ASN A 107 -25.98 -11.63 -2.55
N LYS A 108 -25.95 -10.53 -1.77
CA LYS A 108 -26.61 -9.29 -2.15
C LYS A 108 -25.67 -8.51 -3.07
N ASN A 109 -26.06 -8.30 -4.33
CA ASN A 109 -25.38 -7.34 -5.20
C ASN A 109 -25.54 -5.94 -4.59
N GLN A 110 -24.59 -5.53 -3.76
CA GLN A 110 -24.48 -4.18 -3.23
C GLN A 110 -23.46 -3.42 -4.07
N ASP A 111 -23.75 -3.25 -5.35
CA ASP A 111 -23.03 -2.26 -6.15
C ASP A 111 -23.44 -0.88 -5.63
N ASN A 112 -22.59 -0.32 -4.77
CA ASN A 112 -22.73 1.01 -4.24
C ASN A 112 -21.49 1.79 -4.68
N ASP A 113 -21.68 2.72 -5.61
CA ASP A 113 -20.59 3.54 -6.13
C ASP A 113 -19.91 4.40 -5.06
N SER A 114 -20.55 4.60 -3.89
CA SER A 114 -19.94 5.31 -2.76
C SER A 114 -18.94 4.46 -1.97
N ASN A 115 -18.99 3.13 -2.09
CA ASN A 115 -18.04 2.23 -1.42
C ASN A 115 -17.18 1.52 -2.48
N PRO A 116 -15.91 1.91 -2.67
CA PRO A 116 -15.06 1.34 -3.71
C PRO A 116 -14.79 -0.16 -3.51
N PHE A 117 -15.01 -0.68 -2.30
CA PHE A 117 -14.84 -2.09 -1.97
C PHE A 117 -16.10 -2.94 -2.24
N SER A 118 -17.26 -2.31 -2.46
CA SER A 118 -18.53 -3.03 -2.61
C SER A 118 -18.61 -3.86 -3.90
N LYS A 119 -17.76 -3.51 -4.88
CA LYS A 119 -17.62 -4.21 -6.16
C LYS A 119 -16.85 -5.52 -6.03
N ARG A 120 -16.20 -5.77 -4.88
CA ARG A 120 -15.40 -6.97 -4.64
C ARG A 120 -16.27 -8.15 -4.24
N LYS A 121 -16.00 -9.30 -4.83
CA LYS A 121 -16.63 -10.58 -4.50
C LYS A 121 -15.59 -11.58 -4.05
N ILE A 122 -15.99 -12.57 -3.26
CA ILE A 122 -15.07 -13.61 -2.78
C ILE A 122 -14.40 -14.35 -3.95
N SER A 123 -15.11 -14.53 -5.07
CA SER A 123 -14.59 -15.16 -6.28
C SER A 123 -13.54 -14.33 -7.03
N ASP A 124 -13.38 -13.05 -6.71
CA ASP A 124 -12.26 -12.25 -7.25
C ASP A 124 -10.90 -12.75 -6.75
N TYR A 125 -10.89 -13.50 -5.65
CA TYR A 125 -9.70 -14.07 -5.02
C TYR A 125 -9.38 -15.49 -5.50
N ASP A 126 -10.28 -16.14 -6.25
CA ASP A 126 -10.02 -17.46 -6.86
C ASP A 126 -9.03 -17.36 -8.04
N LYS A 127 -8.88 -16.16 -8.61
CA LYS A 127 -7.95 -15.87 -9.71
C LYS A 127 -6.63 -15.38 -9.13
N SER A 128 -5.52 -15.66 -9.81
CA SER A 128 -4.26 -15.00 -9.50
C SER A 128 -4.43 -13.49 -9.68
N VAL A 129 -4.57 -12.77 -8.57
CA VAL A 129 -4.70 -11.32 -8.60
C VAL A 129 -3.39 -10.76 -9.14
N GLN A 130 -3.46 -10.02 -10.24
CA GLN A 130 -2.28 -9.37 -10.80
C GLN A 130 -1.68 -8.43 -9.76
N GLN A 131 -0.48 -8.75 -9.29
CA GLN A 131 0.28 -7.88 -8.41
C GLN A 131 0.62 -6.59 -9.17
N LYS A 132 0.20 -5.46 -8.60
CA LYS A 132 0.42 -4.12 -9.14
C LYS A 132 1.74 -3.50 -8.68
N ILE A 133 2.31 -4.06 -7.62
CA ILE A 133 3.67 -3.79 -7.18
C ILE A 133 4.54 -4.90 -7.73
N ILE A 134 5.37 -4.56 -8.72
CA ILE A 134 6.25 -5.52 -9.39
C ILE A 134 7.64 -5.34 -8.80
N VAL A 135 8.21 -6.41 -8.26
CA VAL A 135 9.59 -6.44 -7.78
C VAL A 135 10.43 -7.25 -8.76
N ASP A 136 11.34 -6.59 -9.45
CA ASP A 136 12.36 -7.27 -10.24
C ASP A 136 13.58 -7.58 -9.37
N HIS A 137 13.88 -8.87 -9.26
CA HIS A 137 15.01 -9.39 -8.48
C HIS A 137 16.26 -9.61 -9.31
N LYS A 138 16.22 -9.30 -10.61
CA LYS A 138 17.41 -9.33 -11.48
C LYS A 138 18.31 -8.15 -11.15
N VAL A 139 19.61 -8.39 -11.20
CA VAL A 139 20.64 -7.34 -11.13
C VAL A 139 20.82 -6.80 -12.55
N GLU A 140 20.63 -5.49 -12.72
CA GLU A 140 20.96 -4.78 -13.97
C GLU A 140 22.47 -4.60 -14.11
#